data_AF-A0A4Q3A6C2-F1
#
_entry.id   AF-A0A4Q3A6C2-F1
#
_cell.length_a   1.000
_cell.length_b   1.000
_cell.length_c   1.000
_cell.angle_alpha   90.00
_cell.angle_beta   90.00
_cell.angle_gamma   90.00
#
_symmetry.space_group_name_H-M   'P 1'
#
loop_
_entity.id
_entity.type
_entity.pdbx_description
1 polymer ?
#
loop_
_entity_poly.entity_id
_entity_poly.type
_entity_poly.pdbx_seq_one_letter_code
_entity_poly.pdbx_strand_id
1 'polypeptide(L)'
;MAVDEWLLETACVPVLRVYRWAGEWASIGYFGAMADARATFPGVGVVRRWTGGGMVDHRADWTYTFVIPTAEKLAASRGADSYRLIHEKLAKSLYEEGIVSRLSHGHEETGAALCFANPVTHDLLDANGAKLAGAG
;
A
#
# COMPACT_ATOMS: atom_id res chain seq x y z
N MET A 1 -10.73 -6.54 -3.67
CA MET A 1 -10.56 -6.31 -2.21
C MET A 1 -11.39 -7.25 -1.32
N ALA A 2 -12.42 -7.96 -1.83
CA ALA A 2 -13.27 -8.83 -0.98
C ALA A 2 -12.51 -9.92 -0.20
N VAL A 3 -11.41 -10.46 -0.75
CA VAL A 3 -10.56 -11.43 -0.03
C VAL A 3 -9.85 -10.77 1.15
N ASP A 4 -9.40 -9.51 1.00
CA ASP A 4 -8.71 -8.80 2.08
C ASP A 4 -9.69 -8.47 3.21
N GLU A 5 -10.94 -8.12 2.88
CA GLU A 5 -12.05 -7.94 3.82
C GLU A 5 -12.39 -9.25 4.55
N TRP A 6 -12.58 -10.34 3.80
CA TRP A 6 -12.84 -11.65 4.40
C TRP A 6 -11.71 -12.10 5.33
N LEU A 7 -10.45 -11.90 4.96
CA LEU A 7 -9.31 -12.21 5.82
C LEU A 7 -9.30 -11.31 7.06
N LEU A 8 -9.60 -10.03 6.93
CA LEU A 8 -9.69 -9.11 8.07
C LEU A 8 -10.74 -9.57 9.10
N GLU A 9 -11.86 -10.12 8.64
CA GLU A 9 -12.95 -10.58 9.51
C GLU A 9 -12.72 -11.98 10.10
N THR A 10 -11.95 -12.84 9.44
CA THR A 10 -11.91 -14.28 9.76
C THR A 10 -10.55 -14.81 10.17
N ALA A 11 -9.45 -14.08 9.92
CA ALA A 11 -8.11 -14.56 10.24
C ALA A 11 -7.87 -14.60 11.75
N CYS A 12 -7.57 -15.80 12.28
CA CYS A 12 -7.20 -16.00 13.68
C CYS A 12 -5.67 -16.03 13.91
N VAL A 13 -4.88 -15.94 12.85
CA VAL A 13 -3.41 -15.91 12.88
C VAL A 13 -2.90 -14.82 11.94
N PRO A 14 -1.66 -14.31 12.11
CA PRO A 14 -1.06 -13.39 11.14
C PRO A 14 -1.06 -13.96 9.71
N VAL A 15 -1.50 -13.17 8.75
CA VAL A 15 -1.52 -13.54 7.32
C VAL A 15 -0.77 -12.48 6.51
N LEU A 16 0.17 -12.94 5.69
CA LEU A 16 0.72 -12.17 4.57
C LEU A 16 0.13 -12.72 3.26
N ARG A 17 -0.66 -11.91 2.57
CA ARG A 17 -1.16 -12.21 1.23
C ARG A 17 -0.42 -11.35 0.22
N VAL A 18 0.19 -11.97 -0.78
CA VAL A 18 0.83 -11.27 -1.91
C VAL A 18 0.12 -11.66 -3.19
N TYR A 19 -0.26 -10.68 -4.01
CA TYR A 19 -1.04 -10.92 -5.22
C TYR A 19 -0.80 -9.88 -6.30
N ARG A 20 -1.23 -10.23 -7.52
CA ARG A 20 -1.31 -9.35 -8.68
C ARG A 20 -2.76 -9.21 -9.14
N TRP A 21 -3.01 -8.17 -9.91
CA TRP A 21 -4.33 -7.89 -10.47
C TRP A 21 -4.46 -8.56 -11.84
N ALA A 22 -5.57 -9.26 -12.05
CA ALA A 22 -5.88 -9.85 -13.34
C ALA A 22 -6.60 -8.82 -14.23
N GLY A 23 -5.90 -8.34 -15.27
CA GLY A 23 -6.36 -7.25 -16.13
C GLY A 23 -5.91 -5.88 -15.62
N GLU A 24 -6.46 -4.82 -16.21
CA GLU A 24 -6.10 -3.44 -15.86
C GLU A 24 -7.00 -2.89 -14.75
N TRP A 25 -6.40 -2.63 -13.59
CA TRP A 25 -7.11 -2.15 -12.42
C TRP A 25 -6.43 -0.97 -11.75
N ALA A 26 -7.24 -0.13 -11.12
CA ALA A 26 -6.85 0.90 -10.18
C ALA A 26 -7.72 0.79 -8.92
N SER A 27 -7.19 1.26 -7.79
CA SER A 27 -7.94 1.37 -6.55
C SER A 27 -8.04 2.81 -6.05
N ILE A 28 -9.14 3.12 -5.38
CA ILE A 28 -9.36 4.38 -4.68
C ILE A 28 -9.61 4.13 -3.19
N GLY A 29 -9.02 4.95 -2.33
CA GLY A 29 -9.27 4.91 -0.89
C GLY A 29 -10.75 5.10 -0.52
N TYR A 30 -11.08 4.69 0.70
CA TYR A 30 -12.45 4.61 1.22
C TYR A 30 -13.24 5.91 1.09
N PHE A 31 -12.60 7.07 1.24
CA PHE A 31 -13.24 8.39 1.16
C PHE A 31 -13.18 9.05 -0.23
N GLY A 32 -12.49 8.46 -1.20
CA GLY A 32 -12.31 9.08 -2.52
C GLY A 32 -13.58 9.04 -3.40
N ALA A 33 -13.70 9.97 -4.34
CA ALA A 33 -14.81 10.00 -5.29
C ALA A 33 -14.59 9.04 -6.47
N MET A 34 -15.56 8.16 -6.75
CA MET A 34 -15.46 7.22 -7.89
C MET A 34 -15.40 7.94 -9.23
N ALA A 35 -16.04 9.10 -9.35
CA ALA A 35 -16.03 9.89 -10.59
C ALA A 35 -14.61 10.34 -10.92
N ASP A 36 -13.88 10.88 -9.94
CA ASP A 36 -12.50 11.36 -10.11
C ASP A 36 -11.55 10.23 -10.50
N ALA A 37 -11.68 9.05 -9.87
CA ALA A 37 -10.87 7.90 -10.25
C ALA A 37 -11.19 7.38 -11.66
N ARG A 38 -12.46 7.33 -12.06
CA ARG A 38 -12.83 6.94 -13.43
C ARG A 38 -12.33 7.94 -14.47
N ALA A 39 -12.30 9.23 -14.15
CA ALA A 39 -11.74 10.26 -15.01
C ALA A 39 -10.20 10.15 -15.11
N THR A 40 -9.54 9.82 -13.99
CA THR A 40 -8.08 9.65 -13.92
C THR A 40 -7.59 8.41 -14.65
N PHE A 41 -8.35 7.31 -14.62
CA PHE A 41 -8.00 6.04 -15.25
C PHE A 41 -9.04 5.62 -16.32
N PRO A 42 -9.10 6.34 -17.46
CA PRO A 42 -10.05 6.01 -18.52
C PRO A 42 -9.76 4.62 -19.09
N GLY A 43 -10.79 3.78 -19.20
CA GLY A 43 -10.68 2.41 -19.73
C GLY A 43 -10.16 1.36 -18.73
N VAL A 44 -9.72 1.77 -17.54
CA VAL A 44 -9.20 0.88 -16.49
C VAL A 44 -10.31 0.58 -15.47
N GLY A 45 -10.38 -0.67 -14.98
CA GLY A 45 -11.32 -1.03 -13.92
C GLY A 45 -10.96 -0.31 -12.61
N VAL A 46 -11.96 0.24 -11.90
CA VAL A 46 -11.72 0.94 -10.63
C VAL A 46 -12.47 0.25 -9.49
N VAL A 47 -11.77 -0.07 -8.40
CA VAL A 47 -12.35 -0.60 -7.16
C VAL A 47 -12.11 0.34 -5.98
N ARG A 48 -13.01 0.31 -4.99
CA ARG A 48 -12.82 1.02 -3.71
C ARG A 48 -12.19 0.07 -2.70
N ARG A 49 -11.19 0.53 -1.95
CA ARG A 49 -10.62 -0.20 -0.80
C ARG A 49 -11.24 0.27 0.51
N TRP A 50 -11.19 -0.61 1.51
CA TRP A 50 -11.70 -0.37 2.86
C TRP A 50 -10.82 0.59 3.67
N THR A 51 -9.57 0.77 3.26
CA THR A 51 -8.65 1.70 3.88
C THR A 51 -8.65 3.07 3.21
N GLY A 52 -8.09 4.08 3.87
CA GLY A 52 -8.00 5.44 3.35
C GLY A 52 -6.96 5.61 2.23
N GLY A 53 -6.45 6.84 2.10
CA GLY A 53 -5.43 7.20 1.12
C GLY A 53 -5.96 7.52 -0.27
N GLY A 54 -5.04 7.82 -1.19
CA GLY A 54 -5.33 8.29 -2.55
C GLY A 54 -5.57 7.17 -3.57
N MET A 55 -5.37 7.49 -4.84
CA MET A 55 -5.54 6.54 -5.94
C MET A 55 -4.27 5.74 -6.22
N VAL A 56 -4.40 4.45 -6.53
CA VAL A 56 -3.28 3.56 -6.86
C VAL A 56 -3.56 2.87 -8.19
N ASP A 57 -2.57 2.87 -9.08
CA ASP A 57 -2.60 2.17 -10.36
C ASP A 57 -1.93 0.79 -10.21
N HIS A 58 -2.65 -0.27 -10.54
CA HIS A 58 -2.21 -1.65 -10.31
C HIS A 58 -1.80 -2.40 -11.59
N ARG A 59 -1.65 -1.70 -12.73
CA ARG A 59 -1.29 -2.33 -14.00
C ARG A 59 0.11 -2.94 -14.02
N ALA A 60 1.02 -2.40 -13.21
CA ALA A 60 2.43 -2.81 -13.18
C ALA A 60 2.99 -2.95 -11.75
N ASP A 61 2.17 -3.39 -10.79
CA ASP A 61 2.59 -3.53 -9.40
C ASP A 61 2.41 -4.95 -8.82
N TRP A 62 2.95 -5.11 -7.61
CA TRP A 62 2.61 -6.18 -6.70
C TRP A 62 1.85 -5.56 -5.53
N THR A 63 0.73 -6.18 -5.15
CA THR A 63 -0.02 -5.78 -3.97
C THR A 63 0.21 -6.81 -2.87
N TYR A 64 0.38 -6.33 -1.63
CA TYR A 64 0.43 -7.19 -0.47
C TYR A 64 -0.52 -6.68 0.61
N THR A 65 -0.97 -7.60 1.46
CA THR A 65 -1.84 -7.32 2.60
C THR A 65 -1.32 -8.10 3.80
N PHE A 66 -1.11 -7.39 4.91
CA PHE A 66 -0.88 -7.98 6.21
C PHE A 66 -2.17 -7.91 7.03
N VAL A 67 -2.68 -9.06 7.45
CA VAL A 67 -3.77 -9.15 8.43
C VAL A 67 -3.20 -9.64 9.74
N ILE A 68 -3.36 -8.84 10.78
CA ILE A 68 -2.77 -9.08 12.10
C ILE A 68 -3.92 -9.16 13.12
N PRO A 69 -4.19 -10.34 13.71
CA PRO A 69 -5.20 -10.48 14.75
C PRO A 69 -4.92 -9.58 15.95
N THR A 70 -5.97 -9.14 16.64
CA THR A 70 -5.86 -8.20 17.78
C THR A 70 -5.07 -8.75 18.98
N ALA A 71 -4.91 -10.06 19.09
CA ALA A 71 -4.09 -10.70 20.11
C ALA A 71 -2.58 -10.50 19.90
N GLU A 72 -2.16 -10.11 18.69
CA GLU A 72 -0.75 -9.92 18.35
C GLU A 72 -0.23 -8.55 18.77
N LYS A 73 1.04 -8.51 19.21
CA LYS A 73 1.66 -7.25 19.69
C LYS A 73 1.65 -6.13 18.64
N LEU A 74 1.81 -6.49 17.36
CA LEU A 74 1.82 -5.51 16.27
C LEU A 74 0.45 -4.82 16.10
N ALA A 75 -0.66 -5.51 16.41
CA ALA A 75 -2.00 -4.92 16.34
C ALA A 75 -2.22 -3.82 17.39
N ALA A 76 -1.47 -3.84 18.49
CA ALA A 76 -1.53 -2.80 19.52
C ALA A 76 -0.68 -1.55 19.18
N SER A 77 0.09 -1.58 18.08
CA SER A 77 0.92 -0.45 17.66
C SER A 77 0.08 0.66 17.04
N ARG A 78 0.53 1.91 17.13
CA ARG A 78 -0.08 3.01 16.36
C ARG A 78 0.11 2.75 14.87
N GLY A 79 -0.83 3.19 14.03
CA GLY A 79 -0.78 2.93 12.58
C GLY A 79 0.54 3.36 11.92
N ALA A 80 1.11 4.50 12.31
CA ALA A 80 2.41 4.94 11.80
C ALA A 80 3.57 4.03 12.23
N ASP A 81 3.53 3.50 13.46
CA ASP A 81 4.57 2.61 13.99
C ASP A 81 4.51 1.23 13.33
N SER A 82 3.32 0.65 13.21
CA SER A 82 3.15 -0.62 12.49
C SER A 82 3.56 -0.48 11.03
N TYR A 83 3.22 0.64 10.40
CA TYR A 83 3.62 0.94 9.02
C TYR A 83 5.14 1.00 8.87
N ARG A 84 5.81 1.78 9.72
CA ARG A 84 7.28 1.87 9.75
C ARG A 84 7.93 0.50 9.94
N LEU A 85 7.46 -0.29 10.91
CA LEU A 85 8.01 -1.61 11.22
C LEU A 85 7.88 -2.59 10.04
N ILE A 86 6.72 -2.61 9.37
CA ILE A 86 6.50 -3.45 8.18
C ILE A 86 7.43 -3.02 7.06
N HIS A 87 7.54 -1.71 6.79
CA HIS A 87 8.40 -1.19 5.75
C HIS A 87 9.89 -1.36 6.02
N GLU A 88 10.35 -1.29 7.27
CA GLU A 88 11.73 -1.66 7.64
C GLU A 88 12.04 -3.13 7.32
N LYS A 89 11.08 -4.04 7.53
CA LYS A 89 11.24 -5.45 7.15
C LYS A 89 11.22 -5.64 5.64
N LEU A 90 10.33 -4.95 4.94
CA LEU A 90 10.30 -5.00 3.47
C LEU A 90 11.59 -4.45 2.87
N ALA A 91 12.12 -3.33 3.38
CA ALA A 91 13.41 -2.79 2.93
C ALA A 91 14.56 -3.78 3.14
N LYS A 92 14.59 -4.50 4.27
CA LYS A 92 15.58 -5.56 4.51
C LYS A 92 15.45 -6.69 3.49
N SER A 93 14.24 -7.17 3.21
CA SER A 93 14.00 -8.22 2.21
C SER A 93 14.40 -7.77 0.80
N LEU A 94 14.08 -6.53 0.43
CA LEU A 94 14.52 -5.95 -0.86
C LEU A 94 16.05 -5.87 -0.96
N TYR A 95 16.72 -5.47 0.13
CA TYR A 95 18.18 -5.42 0.17
C TYR A 95 18.83 -6.80 -0.01
N GLU A 96 18.26 -7.85 0.59
CA GLU A 96 18.71 -9.23 0.40
C GLU A 96 18.59 -9.70 -1.06
N GLU A 97 17.63 -9.15 -1.81
CA GLU A 97 17.44 -9.36 -3.26
C GLU A 97 18.23 -8.35 -4.14
N GLY A 98 19.12 -7.54 -3.54
CA GLY A 98 19.96 -6.58 -4.26
C GLY A 98 19.27 -5.26 -4.63
N ILE A 99 18.07 -5.00 -4.11
CA ILE A 99 17.33 -3.77 -4.33
C ILE A 99 17.56 -2.81 -3.15
N VAL A 100 18.34 -1.76 -3.41
CA VAL A 100 18.59 -0.72 -2.40
C VAL A 100 17.34 0.15 -2.24
N SER A 101 16.85 0.25 -1.01
CA SER A 101 15.73 1.12 -0.66
C SER A 101 15.92 1.76 0.71
N ARG A 102 15.21 2.87 0.95
CA ARG A 102 15.16 3.58 2.23
C ARG A 102 13.73 4.01 2.55
N LEU A 103 13.44 4.23 3.83
CA LEU A 103 12.19 4.87 4.23
C LEU A 103 12.24 6.38 3.92
N SER A 104 11.11 6.94 3.50
CA SER A 104 10.89 8.39 3.38
C SER A 104 10.74 9.02 4.76
N HIS A 105 11.23 10.26 4.88
CA HIS A 105 11.03 11.11 6.06
C HIS A 105 9.88 12.12 5.87
N GLY A 106 9.10 12.01 4.79
CA GLY A 106 7.97 12.89 4.47
C GLY A 106 8.34 14.22 3.81
N HIS A 107 9.63 14.50 3.60
CA HIS A 107 10.07 15.72 2.91
C HIS A 107 9.85 15.64 1.39
N GLU A 108 9.57 14.44 0.89
CA GLU A 108 9.36 14.14 -0.52
C GLU A 108 7.87 14.23 -0.94
N GLU A 109 6.98 14.69 -0.05
CA GLU A 109 5.55 14.89 -0.35
C GLU A 109 5.36 15.94 -1.45
N THR A 110 4.62 15.57 -2.49
CA THR A 110 4.34 16.41 -3.68
C THR A 110 2.92 16.95 -3.70
N GLY A 111 2.02 16.42 -2.85
CA GLY A 111 0.59 16.71 -2.88
C GLY A 111 -0.17 16.10 -4.05
N ALA A 112 0.47 15.21 -4.83
CA ALA A 112 -0.18 14.54 -5.96
C ALA A 112 -1.33 13.61 -5.52
N ALA A 113 -2.38 13.55 -6.34
CA ALA A 113 -3.56 12.69 -6.09
C ALA A 113 -3.25 11.18 -6.24
N LEU A 114 -2.21 10.86 -7.02
CA LEU A 114 -1.72 9.49 -7.21
C LEU A 114 -0.73 9.13 -6.10
N CYS A 115 -1.00 8.05 -5.38
CA CYS A 115 -0.20 7.61 -4.24
C CYS A 115 1.26 7.30 -4.61
N PHE A 116 1.55 6.78 -5.80
CA PHE A 116 2.93 6.51 -6.24
C PHE A 116 3.71 7.80 -6.57
N ALA A 117 3.01 8.88 -6.88
CA ALA A 117 3.62 10.19 -7.15
C ALA A 117 3.74 11.08 -5.91
N ASN A 118 3.19 10.66 -4.76
CA ASN A 118 3.21 11.40 -3.50
C ASN A 118 3.74 10.51 -2.37
N PRO A 119 5.08 10.42 -2.21
CA PRO A 119 5.67 9.71 -1.08
C PRO A 119 5.30 10.38 0.25
N VAL A 120 4.78 9.61 1.19
CA VAL A 120 4.50 10.04 2.57
C VAL A 120 5.51 9.40 3.52
N THR A 121 5.56 9.91 4.76
CA THR A 121 6.45 9.38 5.80
C THR A 121 6.37 7.85 5.89
N HIS A 122 7.53 7.20 5.92
CA HIS A 122 7.75 5.75 5.94
C HIS A 122 7.50 4.99 4.64
N ASP A 123 7.09 5.62 3.54
CA ASP A 123 7.12 4.97 2.21
C ASP A 123 8.53 4.49 1.84
N LEU A 124 8.64 3.46 1.01
CA LEU A 124 9.94 3.01 0.51
C LEU A 124 10.30 3.74 -0.79
N LEU A 125 11.50 4.30 -0.80
CA LEU A 125 12.10 4.99 -1.93
C LEU A 125 13.32 4.23 -2.44
N ASP A 126 13.58 4.30 -3.75
CA ASP A 126 14.80 3.81 -4.37
C ASP A 126 16.00 4.76 -4.14
N ALA A 127 17.15 4.41 -4.70
CA ALA A 127 18.37 5.22 -4.63
C ALA A 127 18.22 6.62 -5.27
N ASN A 128 17.26 6.81 -6.18
CA ASN A 128 16.98 8.07 -6.86
C ASN A 128 15.89 8.90 -6.16
N GLY A 129 15.29 8.37 -5.09
CA GLY A 129 14.18 9.00 -4.38
C GLY A 129 12.80 8.73 -5.00
N ALA A 130 12.69 7.83 -5.98
CA ALA A 130 11.42 7.41 -6.55
C ALA A 130 10.73 6.36 -5.65
N LYS A 131 9.41 6.45 -5.52
CA LYS A 131 8.64 5.54 -4.65
C LYS A 131 8.59 4.12 -5.22
N LEU A 132 9.09 3.18 -4.41
CA LEU A 132 9.05 1.73 -4.66
C LEU A 132 7.82 1.08 -4.05
N ALA A 133 7.45 1.46 -2.82
CA ALA A 133 6.32 0.87 -2.12
C ALA A 133 5.64 1.87 -1.17
N GLY A 134 4.33 1.72 -1.02
CA GLY A 134 3.50 2.38 -0.03
C GLY A 134 2.49 1.40 0.56
N ALA A 135 1.84 1.76 1.65
CA ALA A 135 0.64 1.09 2.14
C ALA A 135 -0.43 2.10 2.57
N GLY A 136 -1.62 1.62 2.90
CA GLY A 136 -2.76 2.44 3.29
C GLY A 136 -3.81 1.66 4.05
#